data_AF-A0A2C6A929-F1
#
_entry.id   AF-A0A2C6A929-F1
#
_cell.length_a   1.000
_cell.length_b   1.000
_cell.length_c   1.000
_cell.angle_alpha   90.00
_cell.angle_beta   90.00
_cell.angle_gamma   90.00
#
_symmetry.space_group_name_H-M   'P 1'
#
loop_
_entity.id
_entity.type
_entity.pdbx_description
1 polymer ?
#
loop_
_entity_poly.entity_id
_entity_poly.type
_entity_poly.pdbx_seq_one_letter_code
_entity_poly.pdbx_strand_id
1 'polypeptide(L)'
;MCQCYGGLLYKVQYFEAKEHCSKKSEKLADFKLQMCVKEALNDTIPEQYRCLMQYADTEKYCEELGYTRGVLHFQACIKKEFDGVCSEEFRCAPQFKDARKYCNKQKHVIGGPEHQKCISDQLHDQCPKAVGCKRRHTDAREYCKKDNKFGGPEFQQCVAKMLDPSCPKDFQCSQRQKDATQYCKQGHSDGTPEFRGCMDQALVSCSQVMED
;
A
#
# COMPACT_ATOMS: atom_id res chain seq x y z
N MET A 1 -11.80 25.77 -27.68
CA MET A 1 -12.27 24.38 -27.57
C MET A 1 -12.27 24.01 -26.09
N CYS A 2 -13.45 23.84 -25.48
CA CYS A 2 -13.54 23.34 -24.11
C CYS A 2 -13.19 21.85 -24.11
N GLN A 3 -12.02 21.48 -23.61
CA GLN A 3 -11.71 20.10 -23.28
C GLN A 3 -12.64 19.69 -22.13
N CYS A 4 -13.61 18.82 -22.41
CA CYS A 4 -14.34 18.14 -21.35
C CYS A 4 -13.31 17.42 -20.46
N TYR A 5 -13.34 17.71 -19.16
CA TYR A 5 -12.51 17.01 -18.18
C TYR A 5 -12.73 15.50 -18.35
N GLY A 6 -11.69 14.76 -18.75
CA GLY A 6 -11.78 13.31 -19.01
C GLY A 6 -12.37 12.51 -17.84
N GLY A 7 -12.24 13.03 -16.61
CA GLY A 7 -12.86 12.44 -15.42
C GLY A 7 -14.39 12.40 -15.42
N LEU A 8 -15.07 13.35 -16.09
CA LEU A 8 -16.54 13.32 -16.19
C LEU A 8 -17.00 12.20 -17.12
N LEU A 9 -16.35 12.04 -18.27
CA LEU A 9 -16.66 10.99 -19.24
C LEU A 9 -16.47 9.59 -18.64
N TYR A 10 -15.34 9.37 -17.95
CA TYR A 10 -15.09 8.09 -17.26
C TYR A 10 -16.16 7.78 -16.21
N LYS A 11 -16.64 8.79 -15.49
CA LYS A 11 -17.70 8.61 -14.50
C LYS A 11 -19.03 8.23 -15.15
N VAL A 12 -19.39 8.84 -16.28
CA VAL A 12 -20.60 8.48 -17.04
C VAL A 12 -20.51 7.04 -17.55
N GLN A 13 -19.41 6.69 -18.22
CA GLN A 13 -19.18 5.34 -18.74
C GLN A 13 -19.21 4.29 -17.62
N TYR A 14 -18.67 4.61 -16.45
CA TYR A 14 -18.75 3.75 -15.28
C TYR A 14 -20.20 3.47 -14.85
N PHE A 15 -21.03 4.51 -14.76
CA PHE A 15 -22.43 4.34 -14.37
C PHE A 15 -23.24 3.57 -15.41
N GLU A 16 -22.99 3.80 -16.70
CA GLU A 16 -23.62 3.04 -17.78
C GLU A 16 -23.27 1.55 -17.69
N ALA A 17 -21.98 1.23 -17.49
CA ALA A 17 -21.53 -0.15 -17.29
C ALA A 17 -22.14 -0.77 -16.03
N LYS A 18 -22.20 -0.03 -14.92
CA LYS A 18 -22.82 -0.47 -13.67
C LYS A 18 -24.30 -0.75 -13.85
N GLU A 19 -25.04 0.13 -14.52
CA GLU A 19 -26.46 -0.05 -14.81
C GLU A 19 -26.68 -1.29 -15.68
N HIS A 20 -25.88 -1.47 -16.74
CA HIS A 20 -25.92 -2.67 -17.57
C HIS A 20 -25.68 -3.95 -16.78
N CYS A 21 -24.67 -3.94 -15.90
CA CYS A 21 -24.27 -5.10 -15.11
C CYS A 21 -25.20 -5.38 -13.92
N SER A 22 -25.91 -4.38 -13.38
CA SER A 22 -26.80 -4.52 -12.22
C SER A 22 -27.90 -5.57 -12.40
N LYS A 23 -28.33 -5.81 -13.64
CA LYS A 23 -29.33 -6.83 -13.98
C LYS A 23 -28.83 -8.26 -13.78
N LYS A 24 -27.52 -8.47 -13.61
CA LYS A 24 -26.85 -9.77 -13.49
C LYS A 24 -26.39 -10.09 -12.05
N SER A 25 -26.54 -9.16 -11.11
CA SER A 25 -26.09 -9.31 -9.71
C SER A 25 -27.25 -9.44 -8.74
N GLU A 26 -27.05 -10.17 -7.64
CA GLU A 26 -28.04 -10.27 -6.56
C GLU A 26 -28.01 -9.03 -5.65
N LYS A 27 -26.85 -8.36 -5.55
CA LYS A 27 -26.68 -7.15 -4.74
C LYS A 27 -25.84 -6.12 -5.48
N LEU A 28 -26.11 -4.85 -5.18
CA LEU A 28 -25.25 -3.77 -5.66
C LEU A 28 -23.85 -3.94 -5.06
N ALA A 29 -22.85 -3.71 -5.91
CA ALA A 29 -21.41 -3.74 -5.60
C ALA A 29 -20.84 -5.10 -5.14
N ASP A 30 -21.54 -6.22 -5.37
CA ASP A 30 -21.01 -7.56 -5.13
C ASP A 30 -19.91 -7.94 -6.12
N PHE A 31 -19.11 -8.97 -5.79
CA PHE A 31 -18.00 -9.45 -6.62
C PHE A 31 -18.41 -9.73 -8.08
N LYS A 32 -19.58 -10.32 -8.33
CA LYS A 32 -20.05 -10.61 -9.69
C LYS A 32 -20.33 -9.32 -10.46
N LEU A 33 -20.95 -8.33 -9.79
CA LEU A 33 -21.15 -7.00 -10.37
C LEU A 33 -19.81 -6.34 -10.69
N GLN A 34 -18.87 -6.35 -9.75
CA GLN A 34 -17.57 -5.71 -9.93
C GLN A 34 -16.79 -6.34 -11.09
N MET A 35 -16.84 -7.66 -11.25
CA MET A 35 -16.22 -8.34 -12.39
C MET A 35 -16.88 -7.96 -13.72
N CYS A 36 -18.22 -7.92 -13.78
CA CYS A 36 -18.92 -7.49 -14.99
C CYS A 36 -18.54 -6.04 -15.38
N VAL A 37 -18.51 -5.13 -14.40
CA VAL A 37 -18.12 -3.73 -14.64
C VAL A 37 -16.65 -3.63 -15.07
N LYS A 38 -15.76 -4.43 -14.47
CA LYS A 38 -14.36 -4.52 -14.87
C LYS A 38 -14.22 -4.92 -16.33
N GLU A 39 -14.91 -5.97 -16.75
CA GLU A 39 -14.88 -6.49 -18.11
C GLU A 39 -15.46 -5.49 -19.12
N ALA A 40 -16.60 -4.86 -18.79
CA ALA A 40 -17.24 -3.86 -19.64
C ALA A 40 -16.38 -2.60 -19.85
N LEU A 41 -15.54 -2.26 -18.86
CA LEU A 41 -14.71 -1.05 -18.86
C LEU A 41 -13.23 -1.34 -19.10
N ASN A 42 -12.87 -2.57 -19.43
CA ASN A 42 -11.48 -2.87 -19.72
C ASN A 42 -11.06 -2.15 -21.00
N ASP A 43 -9.83 -1.62 -20.99
CA ASP A 43 -9.21 -0.89 -22.11
C ASP A 43 -9.93 0.41 -22.56
N THR A 44 -11.05 0.76 -21.93
CA THR A 44 -11.83 1.99 -22.20
C THR A 44 -11.65 3.05 -21.13
N ILE A 45 -11.49 2.64 -19.86
CA ILE A 45 -11.22 3.55 -18.74
C ILE A 45 -9.89 3.15 -18.09
N PRO A 46 -9.02 4.11 -17.72
CA PRO A 46 -7.80 3.78 -16.98
C PRO A 46 -8.13 3.03 -15.68
N GLU A 47 -7.38 1.95 -15.41
CA GLU A 47 -7.59 1.07 -14.25
C GLU A 47 -7.76 1.87 -12.96
N GLN A 48 -6.91 2.89 -12.74
CA GLN A 48 -6.97 3.77 -11.59
C GLN A 48 -8.38 4.38 -11.37
N TYR A 49 -9.00 4.92 -12.41
CA TYR A 49 -10.32 5.54 -12.28
C TYR A 49 -11.41 4.51 -12.00
N ARG A 50 -11.39 3.41 -12.75
CA ARG A 50 -12.34 2.30 -12.58
C ARG A 50 -12.26 1.72 -11.17
N CYS A 51 -11.06 1.38 -10.72
CA CYS A 51 -10.81 0.80 -9.40
C CYS A 51 -11.21 1.74 -8.26
N LEU A 52 -11.02 3.06 -8.40
CA LEU A 52 -11.49 4.02 -7.40
C LEU A 52 -13.02 4.02 -7.26
N MET A 53 -13.74 3.96 -8.39
CA MET A 53 -15.20 3.95 -8.38
C MET A 53 -15.77 2.63 -7.84
N GLN A 54 -15.17 1.50 -8.24
CA GLN A 54 -15.53 0.18 -7.74
C GLN A 54 -15.27 0.05 -6.24
N TYR A 55 -14.13 0.56 -5.76
CA TYR A 55 -13.85 0.63 -4.33
C TYR A 55 -14.90 1.44 -3.57
N ALA A 56 -15.28 2.62 -4.07
CA ALA A 56 -16.28 3.47 -3.41
C ALA A 56 -17.67 2.79 -3.34
N ASP A 57 -18.05 2.07 -4.40
CA ASP A 57 -19.27 1.27 -4.40
C ASP A 57 -19.20 0.13 -3.37
N THR A 58 -18.06 -0.57 -3.29
CA THR A 58 -17.85 -1.63 -2.31
C THR A 58 -17.80 -1.08 -0.88
N GLU A 59 -17.19 0.08 -0.62
CA GLU A 59 -17.23 0.74 0.69
C GLU A 59 -18.67 0.97 1.13
N LYS A 60 -19.48 1.56 0.25
CA LYS A 60 -20.88 1.84 0.55
C LYS A 60 -21.65 0.54 0.83
N TYR A 61 -21.43 -0.50 0.03
CA TYR A 61 -22.06 -1.80 0.25
C TYR A 61 -21.68 -2.40 1.61
N CYS A 62 -20.40 -2.37 1.98
CA CYS A 62 -19.96 -2.86 3.28
C CYS A 62 -20.56 -2.03 4.44
N GLU A 63 -20.71 -0.72 4.28
CA GLU A 63 -21.42 0.12 5.27
C GLU A 63 -22.91 -0.23 5.38
N GLU A 64 -23.59 -0.51 4.26
CA GLU A 64 -24.99 -0.94 4.22
C GLU A 64 -25.19 -2.31 4.91
N LEU A 65 -24.16 -3.15 4.99
CA LEU A 65 -24.13 -4.37 5.81
C LEU A 65 -23.91 -4.12 7.31
N GLY A 66 -23.79 -2.86 7.73
CA GLY A 66 -23.53 -2.47 9.13
C GLY A 66 -22.06 -2.58 9.54
N TYR A 67 -21.14 -2.71 8.59
CA TYR A 67 -19.71 -2.82 8.90
C TYR A 67 -19.08 -1.44 9.11
N THR A 68 -18.29 -1.31 10.18
CA THR A 68 -17.66 -0.05 10.57
C THR A 68 -16.32 0.11 9.86
N ARG A 69 -16.13 1.21 9.14
CA ARG A 69 -14.86 1.52 8.46
C ARG A 69 -13.67 1.38 9.39
N GLY A 70 -12.64 0.70 8.89
CA GLY A 70 -11.37 0.54 9.60
C GLY A 70 -11.36 -0.56 10.66
N VAL A 71 -12.44 -1.32 10.81
CA VAL A 71 -12.47 -2.56 11.61
C VAL A 71 -12.28 -3.77 10.71
N LEU A 72 -11.78 -4.88 11.26
CA LEU A 72 -11.44 -6.11 10.53
C LEU A 72 -12.55 -6.63 9.62
N HIS A 73 -13.81 -6.62 10.07
CA HIS A 73 -14.94 -7.09 9.26
C HIS A 73 -15.22 -6.20 8.05
N PHE A 74 -15.00 -4.89 8.17
CA PHE A 74 -15.08 -3.99 7.03
C PHE A 74 -13.97 -4.28 6.01
N GLN A 75 -12.73 -4.45 6.48
CA GLN A 75 -11.60 -4.77 5.59
C GLN A 75 -11.81 -6.11 4.87
N ALA A 76 -12.28 -7.12 5.60
CA ALA A 76 -12.62 -8.43 5.04
C ALA A 76 -13.73 -8.34 3.98
N CYS A 77 -14.75 -7.50 4.21
CA CYS A 77 -15.80 -7.24 3.23
C CYS A 77 -15.24 -6.61 1.95
N ILE A 78 -14.48 -5.52 2.08
CA ILE A 78 -13.80 -4.88 0.94
C ILE A 78 -12.98 -5.92 0.16
N LYS A 79 -12.12 -6.67 0.87
CA LYS A 79 -11.23 -7.64 0.22
C LYS A 79 -12.02 -8.70 -0.52
N LYS A 80 -13.08 -9.24 0.08
CA LYS A 80 -13.91 -10.28 -0.53
C LYS A 80 -14.56 -9.81 -1.82
N GLU A 81 -15.16 -8.63 -1.82
CA GLU A 81 -15.90 -8.12 -2.97
C GLU A 81 -14.98 -7.50 -4.05
N PHE A 82 -13.78 -7.08 -3.66
CA PHE A 82 -12.83 -6.37 -4.52
C PHE A 82 -11.63 -7.22 -4.97
N ASP A 83 -11.51 -8.47 -4.51
CA ASP A 83 -10.46 -9.40 -4.95
C ASP A 83 -10.57 -9.67 -6.45
N GLY A 84 -9.45 -9.77 -7.17
CA GLY A 84 -9.47 -10.05 -8.61
C GLY A 84 -10.05 -8.94 -9.51
N VAL A 85 -10.59 -7.85 -8.95
CA VAL A 85 -11.15 -6.73 -9.71
C VAL A 85 -10.05 -5.79 -10.21
N CYS A 86 -9.08 -5.49 -9.36
CA CYS A 86 -8.00 -4.54 -9.61
C CYS A 86 -6.65 -5.15 -9.27
N SER A 87 -5.57 -4.53 -9.77
CA SER A 87 -4.20 -4.88 -9.34
C SER A 87 -4.08 -4.86 -7.81
N GLU A 88 -3.19 -5.72 -7.29
CA GLU A 88 -3.00 -5.85 -5.84
C GLU A 88 -2.61 -4.54 -5.18
N GLU A 89 -1.81 -3.71 -5.87
CA GLU A 89 -1.40 -2.41 -5.37
C GLU A 89 -2.60 -1.47 -5.19
N PHE A 90 -3.51 -1.44 -6.17
CA PHE A 90 -4.70 -0.60 -6.10
C PHE A 90 -5.73 -1.12 -5.12
N ARG A 91 -5.89 -2.44 -4.99
CA ARG A 91 -6.76 -3.07 -3.98
C ARG A 91 -6.31 -2.73 -2.57
N CYS A 92 -5.00 -2.71 -2.34
CA CYS A 92 -4.43 -2.50 -1.02
C CYS A 92 -4.29 -1.05 -0.61
N ALA A 93 -3.93 -0.13 -1.52
CA ALA A 93 -3.65 1.25 -1.15
C ALA A 93 -4.82 1.95 -0.39
N PRO A 94 -6.09 1.80 -0.80
CA PRO A 94 -7.23 2.32 -0.06
C PRO A 94 -7.41 1.66 1.33
N GLN A 95 -7.24 0.34 1.44
CA GLN A 95 -7.33 -0.38 2.73
C GLN A 95 -6.25 0.11 3.71
N PHE A 96 -5.03 0.37 3.23
CA PHE A 96 -3.95 1.00 4.01
C PHE A 96 -4.35 2.38 4.54
N LYS A 97 -4.99 3.20 3.70
CA LYS A 97 -5.47 4.53 4.09
C LYS A 97 -6.51 4.44 5.21
N ASP A 98 -7.45 3.51 5.10
CA ASP A 98 -8.51 3.34 6.10
C ASP A 98 -7.99 2.74 7.41
N ALA A 99 -7.09 1.76 7.34
CA ALA A 99 -6.39 1.23 8.51
C ALA A 99 -5.63 2.33 9.26
N ARG A 100 -4.88 3.19 8.55
CA ARG A 100 -4.20 4.35 9.15
C ARG A 100 -5.19 5.31 9.80
N LYS A 101 -6.28 5.66 9.11
CA LYS A 101 -7.32 6.56 9.64
C LYS A 101 -7.93 6.01 10.92
N TYR A 102 -8.13 4.70 10.99
CA TYR A 102 -8.61 4.02 12.19
C TYR A 102 -7.58 4.07 13.32
N CYS A 103 -6.33 3.64 13.06
CA CYS A 103 -5.28 3.58 14.07
C CYS A 103 -4.89 4.97 14.60
N ASN A 104 -4.96 6.02 13.78
CA ASN A 104 -4.78 7.40 14.22
C ASN A 104 -5.80 7.83 15.29
N LYS A 105 -7.04 7.28 15.26
CA LYS A 105 -8.06 7.58 16.28
C LYS A 105 -7.79 6.88 17.61
N GLN A 106 -7.00 5.81 17.61
CA GLN A 106 -6.68 5.03 18.82
C GLN A 106 -5.62 5.71 19.72
N LYS A 107 -5.29 6.99 19.46
CA LYS A 107 -4.33 7.80 20.23
C LYS A 107 -2.91 7.22 20.31
N HIS A 108 -2.53 6.33 19.40
CA HIS A 108 -1.14 5.90 19.28
C HIS A 108 -0.25 7.04 18.77
N VAL A 109 1.03 7.02 19.13
CA VAL A 109 2.03 7.90 18.51
C VAL A 109 2.05 7.60 17.02
N ILE A 110 1.66 8.58 16.19
CA ILE A 110 1.63 8.42 14.73
C ILE A 110 3.02 8.05 14.25
N GLY A 111 3.11 6.88 13.61
CA GLY A 111 4.37 6.35 13.09
C GLY A 111 5.21 5.58 14.11
N GLY A 112 4.79 5.46 15.37
CA GLY A 112 5.45 4.61 16.37
C GLY A 112 5.12 3.11 16.24
N PRO A 113 5.81 2.22 16.98
CA PRO A 113 5.64 0.77 16.88
C PRO A 113 4.19 0.30 17.08
N GLU A 114 3.48 0.84 18.08
CA GLU A 114 2.07 0.48 18.35
C GLU A 114 1.13 0.91 17.22
N HIS A 115 1.39 2.07 16.60
CA HIS A 115 0.63 2.51 15.43
C HIS A 115 0.85 1.59 14.23
N GLN A 116 2.10 1.17 14.00
CA GLN A 116 2.43 0.24 12.93
C GLN A 116 1.87 -1.16 13.18
N LYS A 117 1.89 -1.63 14.43
CA LYS A 117 1.25 -2.88 14.84
C LYS A 117 -0.25 -2.83 14.59
N CYS A 118 -0.93 -1.76 14.99
CA CYS A 118 -2.37 -1.58 14.71
C CYS A 118 -2.67 -1.67 13.20
N ILE A 119 -1.90 -0.96 12.36
CA ILE A 119 -2.06 -1.04 10.89
C ILE A 119 -1.80 -2.45 10.39
N SER A 120 -0.80 -3.13 10.97
CA SER A 120 -0.47 -4.51 10.63
C SER A 120 -1.62 -5.46 10.87
N ASP A 121 -2.20 -5.38 12.06
CA ASP A 121 -3.26 -6.26 12.49
C ASP A 121 -4.51 -6.04 11.63
N GLN A 122 -4.79 -4.78 11.23
CA GLN A 122 -5.89 -4.47 10.31
C GLN A 122 -5.70 -5.06 8.89
N LEU A 123 -4.48 -5.38 8.49
CA LEU A 123 -4.15 -5.72 7.10
C LEU A 123 -3.57 -7.12 6.91
N HIS A 124 -3.38 -7.89 8.00
CA HIS A 124 -2.64 -9.16 8.01
C HIS A 124 -3.09 -10.14 6.91
N ASP A 125 -4.40 -10.27 6.71
CA ASP A 125 -5.00 -11.17 5.70
C ASP A 125 -5.61 -10.44 4.49
N GLN A 126 -5.50 -9.12 4.46
CA GLN A 126 -6.21 -8.29 3.48
C GLN A 126 -5.30 -7.96 2.28
N CYS A 127 -4.00 -7.80 2.56
CA CYS A 127 -3.02 -7.37 1.60
C CYS A 127 -1.79 -8.27 1.55
N PRO A 128 -1.22 -8.53 0.35
CA PRO A 128 0.05 -9.22 0.24
C PRO A 128 1.13 -8.51 1.06
N LYS A 129 1.93 -9.29 1.79
CA LYS A 129 3.00 -8.76 2.66
C LYS A 129 3.93 -7.81 1.91
N ALA A 130 4.29 -8.13 0.66
CA ALA A 130 5.16 -7.29 -0.17
C ALA A 130 4.60 -5.88 -0.44
N VAL A 131 3.31 -5.77 -0.79
CA VAL A 131 2.63 -4.48 -1.00
C VAL A 131 2.58 -3.70 0.31
N GLY A 132 2.26 -4.40 1.40
CA GLY A 132 2.22 -3.76 2.71
C GLY A 132 3.56 -3.27 3.20
N CYS A 133 4.62 -4.02 2.95
CA CYS A 133 5.97 -3.65 3.34
C CYS A 133 6.51 -2.45 2.56
N LYS A 134 6.19 -2.32 1.27
CA LYS A 134 6.49 -1.10 0.49
C LYS A 134 5.89 0.15 1.13
N ARG A 135 4.63 0.09 1.58
CA ARG A 135 3.94 1.22 2.22
C ARG A 135 4.50 1.52 3.61
N ARG A 136 4.76 0.49 4.42
CA ARG A 136 5.35 0.65 5.75
C ARG A 136 6.78 1.19 5.70
N HIS A 137 7.60 0.76 4.74
CA HIS A 137 8.95 1.29 4.54
C HIS A 137 8.93 2.78 4.26
N THR A 138 7.99 3.25 3.43
CA THR A 138 7.81 4.68 3.16
C THR A 138 7.52 5.47 4.45
N ASP A 139 6.61 4.98 5.29
CA ASP A 139 6.29 5.64 6.57
C ASP A 139 7.47 5.62 7.55
N ALA A 140 8.14 4.47 7.66
CA ALA A 140 9.29 4.30 8.53
C ALA A 140 10.41 5.28 8.14
N ARG A 141 10.65 5.47 6.84
CA ARG A 141 11.62 6.46 6.33
C ARG A 141 11.26 7.88 6.76
N GLU A 142 10.00 8.29 6.61
CA GLU A 142 9.56 9.65 7.00
C GLU A 142 9.65 9.87 8.51
N TYR A 143 9.36 8.84 9.31
CA TYR A 143 9.54 8.89 10.76
C TYR A 143 11.01 9.05 11.13
N CYS A 144 11.87 8.17 10.61
CA CYS A 144 13.29 8.11 10.98
C CYS A 144 14.13 9.27 10.42
N LYS A 145 13.67 9.94 9.36
CA LYS A 145 14.39 11.07 8.75
C LYS A 145 14.44 12.31 9.65
N LYS A 146 13.54 12.44 10.63
CA LYS A 146 13.48 13.61 11.53
C LYS A 146 14.75 13.77 12.36
N ASP A 147 15.27 12.63 12.84
CA ASP A 147 16.37 12.62 13.81
C ASP A 147 17.67 12.07 13.20
N ASN A 148 17.64 11.52 11.98
CA ASN A 148 18.77 10.82 11.37
C ASN A 148 19.02 11.27 9.94
N LYS A 149 20.30 11.27 9.54
CA LYS A 149 20.69 11.54 8.14
C LYS A 149 20.14 10.44 7.23
N PHE A 150 19.37 10.85 6.22
CA PHE A 150 18.72 9.93 5.28
C PHE A 150 19.72 8.92 4.70
N GLY A 151 19.39 7.63 4.81
CA GLY A 151 20.21 6.53 4.30
C GLY A 151 21.50 6.24 5.10
N GLY A 152 21.78 6.95 6.20
CA GLY A 152 22.89 6.62 7.10
C GLY A 152 22.61 5.42 8.03
N PRO A 153 23.62 4.90 8.76
CA PRO A 153 23.46 3.71 9.61
C PRO A 153 22.36 3.83 10.67
N GLU A 154 22.28 4.95 11.40
CA GLU A 154 21.27 5.17 12.44
C GLU A 154 19.85 5.27 11.85
N PHE A 155 19.72 5.93 10.69
CA PHE A 155 18.47 5.97 9.93
C PHE A 155 18.02 4.57 9.53
N GLN A 156 18.93 3.76 9.00
CA GLN A 156 18.63 2.40 8.55
C GLN A 156 18.24 1.48 9.71
N GLN A 157 18.92 1.60 10.86
CA GLN A 157 18.56 0.85 12.08
C GLN A 157 17.17 1.25 12.59
N CYS A 158 16.86 2.55 12.60
CA CYS A 158 15.53 3.03 12.93
C CYS A 158 14.47 2.44 12.00
N VAL A 159 14.69 2.49 10.67
CA VAL A 159 13.75 1.94 9.68
C VAL A 159 13.58 0.42 9.86
N ALA A 160 14.66 -0.33 10.07
CA ALA A 160 14.61 -1.77 10.29
C ALA A 160 13.79 -2.13 11.54
N LYS A 161 14.01 -1.43 12.65
CA LYS A 161 13.24 -1.61 13.89
C LYS A 161 11.74 -1.35 13.69
N MET A 162 11.39 -0.40 12.82
CA MET A 162 9.99 -0.09 12.50
C MET A 162 9.34 -1.13 11.57
N LEU A 163 10.14 -1.89 10.81
CA LEU A 163 9.65 -2.92 9.88
C LEU A 163 9.60 -4.32 10.50
N ASP A 164 10.36 -4.58 11.56
CA ASP A 164 10.38 -5.84 12.29
C ASP A 164 9.20 -5.96 13.28
N PRO A 165 8.54 -7.13 13.44
CA PRO A 165 8.63 -8.38 12.67
C PRO A 165 7.70 -8.42 11.45
N SER A 166 7.14 -7.28 11.07
CA SER A 166 6.06 -7.20 10.10
C SER A 166 6.48 -7.50 8.67
N CYS A 167 7.74 -7.24 8.33
CA CYS A 167 8.25 -7.37 6.97
C CYS A 167 9.29 -8.46 6.82
N PRO A 168 9.24 -9.25 5.74
CA PRO A 168 10.26 -10.24 5.42
C PRO A 168 11.68 -9.64 5.40
N LYS A 169 12.67 -10.39 5.90
CA LYS A 169 14.06 -9.91 6.02
C LYS A 169 14.69 -9.58 4.67
N ASP A 170 14.39 -10.33 3.62
CA ASP A 170 14.81 -10.09 2.24
C ASP A 170 14.31 -8.73 1.72
N PHE A 171 13.05 -8.39 1.97
CA PHE A 171 12.50 -7.07 1.63
C PHE A 171 13.24 -5.97 2.38
N GLN A 172 13.46 -6.15 3.69
CA GLN A 172 14.17 -5.17 4.53
C GLN A 172 15.60 -4.94 4.03
N CYS A 173 16.33 -6.02 3.71
CA CYS A 173 17.69 -5.95 3.18
C CYS A 173 17.74 -5.24 1.83
N SER A 174 16.82 -5.58 0.91
CA SER A 174 16.75 -4.95 -0.42
C SER A 174 16.51 -3.44 -0.32
N GLN A 175 15.60 -2.99 0.54
CA GLN A 175 15.36 -1.55 0.71
C GLN A 175 16.54 -0.85 1.37
N ARG A 176 17.14 -1.48 2.38
CA ARG A 176 18.30 -0.91 3.06
C ARG A 176 19.50 -0.75 2.13
N GLN A 177 19.73 -1.70 1.22
CA GLN A 177 20.75 -1.59 0.18
C GLN A 177 20.49 -0.39 -0.74
N LYS A 178 19.23 -0.11 -1.11
CA LYS A 178 18.87 1.07 -1.91
C LYS A 178 19.12 2.37 -1.15
N ASP A 179 18.68 2.45 0.10
CA ASP A 179 18.87 3.64 0.94
C ASP A 179 20.38 3.90 1.20
N ALA A 180 21.16 2.84 1.47
CA ALA A 180 22.63 2.89 1.62
C ALA A 180 23.33 3.36 0.34
N THR A 181 22.91 2.82 -0.82
CA THR A 181 23.48 3.22 -2.12
C THR A 181 23.27 4.71 -2.36
N GLN A 182 22.07 5.23 -2.09
CA GLN A 182 21.77 6.65 -2.24
C GLN A 182 22.62 7.52 -1.29
N TYR A 183 22.82 7.06 -0.06
CA TYR A 183 23.67 7.75 0.91
C TYR A 183 25.14 7.78 0.49
N CYS A 184 25.72 6.64 0.13
CA CYS A 184 27.14 6.55 -0.21
C CYS A 184 27.47 7.28 -1.52
N LYS A 185 26.53 7.34 -2.48
CA LYS A 185 26.70 8.13 -3.72
C LYS A 185 26.77 9.65 -3.50
N GLN A 186 26.36 10.16 -2.34
CA GLN A 186 26.51 11.58 -2.02
C GLN A 186 27.95 11.98 -1.68
N GLY A 187 28.83 11.02 -1.35
CA GLY A 187 30.22 11.27 -0.98
C GLY A 187 31.26 10.53 -1.82
N HIS A 188 30.85 9.49 -2.56
CA HIS A 188 31.76 8.60 -3.28
C HIS A 188 31.21 8.22 -4.65
N SER A 189 32.11 7.97 -5.61
CA SER A 189 31.73 7.41 -6.91
C SER A 189 31.41 5.92 -6.78
N ASP A 190 30.47 5.44 -7.58
CA ASP A 190 30.06 4.04 -7.55
C ASP A 190 31.24 3.11 -7.86
N GLY A 191 31.39 2.02 -7.11
CA GLY A 191 32.44 1.03 -7.30
C GLY A 191 33.82 1.33 -6.70
N THR A 192 34.06 2.50 -6.11
CA THR A 192 35.35 2.82 -5.47
C THR A 192 35.51 2.11 -4.11
N PRO A 193 36.75 1.94 -3.59
CA PRO A 193 36.98 1.36 -2.26
C PRO A 193 36.26 2.11 -1.14
N GLU A 194 36.17 3.44 -1.24
CA GLU A 194 35.47 4.28 -0.27
C GLU A 194 33.95 4.07 -0.33
N PHE A 195 33.40 3.89 -1.53
CA PHE A 195 31.99 3.53 -1.70
C PHE A 195 31.70 2.16 -1.09
N ARG A 196 32.56 1.16 -1.33
CA ARG A 196 32.41 -0.19 -0.74
C ARG A 196 32.51 -0.13 0.78
N GLY A 197 33.50 0.58 1.33
CA GLY A 197 33.64 0.76 2.79
C GLY A 197 32.42 1.46 3.41
N CYS A 198 31.86 2.47 2.74
CA CYS A 198 30.61 3.10 3.16
C CYS A 198 29.42 2.13 3.14
N MET A 199 29.29 1.32 2.09
CA MET A 199 28.24 0.31 1.97
C MET A 199 28.35 -0.78 3.04
N ASP A 200 29.56 -1.27 3.32
CA ASP A 200 29.81 -2.29 4.33
C ASP A 200 29.44 -1.79 5.73
N GLN A 201 29.81 -0.55 6.06
CA GLN A 201 29.41 0.10 7.31
C GLN A 201 27.89 0.31 7.40
N ALA A 202 27.24 0.65 6.28
CA ALA A 202 25.80 0.83 6.24
C ALA A 202 25.05 -0.50 6.38
N LEU A 203 25.59 -1.60 5.82
CA LEU A 203 24.89 -2.89 5.67
C LEU A 203 25.31 -4.00 6.64
N VAL A 204 26.09 -3.70 7.70
CA VAL A 204 26.65 -4.66 8.69
C VAL A 204 25.68 -5.79 9.14
N SER A 205 24.37 -5.54 9.22
CA SER A 205 23.38 -6.53 9.66
C SER A 205 22.51 -7.15 8.56
N CYS A 206 22.78 -6.84 7.28
CA CYS A 206 22.16 -7.47 6.11
C CYS A 206 23.07 -8.47 5.40
N SER A 207 24.38 -8.36 5.59
CA SER A 207 25.41 -9.23 5.00
C SER A 207 25.35 -10.68 5.50
N GLN A 208 24.73 -10.95 6.65
CA GLN A 208 24.57 -12.30 7.21
C GLN A 208 23.47 -13.14 6.53
N VAL A 209 22.73 -12.60 5.55
CA VAL A 209 21.60 -13.32 4.89
C VAL A 209 21.95 -13.74 3.45
N MET A 210 23.14 -13.42 2.95
CA MET A 210 23.59 -13.82 1.62
C MET A 210 24.44 -15.11 1.61
N GLU A 211 24.65 -15.73 2.76
CA GLU A 211 25.50 -16.93 2.92
C GLU A 211 24.78 -18.16 3.52
N ASP A 212 23.44 -18.17 3.58
CA ASP A 212 22.65 -19.37 3.93
C ASP A 212 21.67 -19.77 2.82
#